data_AF-A0A2P5BKJ0-F1
#
_entry.id   AF-A0A2P5BKJ0-F1
#
_cell.length_a   1.000
_cell.length_b   1.000
_cell.length_c   1.000
_cell.angle_alpha   90.00
_cell.angle_beta   90.00
_cell.angle_gamma   90.00
#
_symmetry.space_group_name_H-M   'P 1'
#
loop_
_entity.id
_entity.type
_entity.pdbx_description
1 polymer ?
#
loop_
_entity_poly.entity_id
_entity_poly.type
_entity_poly.pdbx_seq_one_letter_code
_entity_poly.pdbx_strand_id
1 'polypeptide(L)'
;MFKYRVAGPSEYLVIQGRGIKGIKLCKKAFIWPFQKYFCIDMLPFNYSYRMVITSADMLEFTVSIDYTIGPIIDDEDALIRYAKFRSKRRKGVMKCVIVNETRAVAASMTMGEIIMGIKNFKRDVINNPEREFSPFGFQVYNVHILDRPCFARRCDYSAQPGTPDYDNKFNYF
;
A
#
# COMPACT_ATOMS: atom_id res chain seq x y z
N MET A 1 14.95 -30.88 -15.07
CA MET A 1 14.23 -30.15 -16.14
C MET A 1 14.48 -28.66 -15.96
N PHE A 2 15.21 -28.03 -16.87
CA PHE A 2 15.44 -26.58 -16.86
C PHE A 2 14.23 -25.89 -17.49
N LYS A 3 13.71 -24.84 -16.86
CA LYS A 3 12.60 -24.05 -17.40
C LYS A 3 13.08 -22.62 -17.63
N TYR A 4 12.90 -22.12 -18.84
CA TYR A 4 13.13 -20.72 -19.17
C TYR A 4 11.85 -19.93 -18.91
N ARG A 5 11.96 -18.81 -18.19
CA ARG A 5 10.83 -17.92 -17.91
C ARG A 5 11.25 -16.47 -18.18
N VAL A 6 10.29 -15.73 -18.73
CA VAL A 6 10.39 -14.31 -19.02
C VAL A 6 9.23 -13.63 -18.31
N ALA A 7 9.50 -12.54 -17.61
CA ALA A 7 8.50 -11.72 -16.95
C ALA A 7 7.82 -10.78 -17.96
N GLY A 8 6.59 -10.36 -17.65
CA GLY A 8 5.88 -9.34 -18.43
C GLY A 8 6.59 -7.97 -18.45
N PRO A 9 6.10 -7.02 -19.28
CA PRO A 9 6.74 -5.71 -19.46
C PRO A 9 6.88 -4.94 -18.15
N SER A 10 5.82 -4.90 -17.34
CA SER A 10 5.78 -4.22 -16.03
C SER A 10 6.10 -5.15 -14.85
N GLU A 11 6.53 -6.37 -15.13
CA GLU A 11 6.80 -7.38 -14.11
C GLU A 11 8.30 -7.65 -13.96
N TYR A 12 8.71 -8.11 -12.78
CA TYR A 12 10.04 -8.68 -12.55
C TYR A 12 9.95 -10.10 -12.01
N LEU A 13 10.83 -10.96 -12.52
CA LEU A 13 11.02 -12.31 -12.03
C LEU A 13 11.93 -12.28 -10.81
N VAL A 14 11.39 -12.78 -9.70
CA VAL A 14 12.13 -12.97 -8.47
C VAL A 14 12.51 -14.42 -8.34
N ILE A 15 13.79 -14.70 -8.09
CA ILE A 15 14.32 -16.06 -7.98
C ILE A 15 15.01 -16.23 -6.64
N GLN A 16 14.71 -17.35 -5.98
CA GLN A 16 15.27 -17.74 -4.69
C GLN A 16 15.61 -19.23 -4.70
N GLY A 17 16.59 -19.64 -3.89
CA GLY A 17 16.92 -21.06 -3.70
C GLY A 17 18.40 -21.35 -3.88
N ARG A 18 18.70 -22.62 -4.22
CA ARG A 18 20.09 -23.12 -4.20
C ARG A 18 20.98 -22.33 -5.16
N GLY A 19 22.10 -21.82 -4.65
CA GLY A 19 23.09 -21.04 -5.41
C GLY A 19 22.83 -19.53 -5.48
N ILE A 20 21.74 -19.02 -4.88
CA ILE A 20 21.43 -17.58 -4.81
C ILE A 20 21.48 -17.16 -3.34
N LYS A 21 22.35 -16.19 -3.01
CA LYS A 21 22.38 -15.59 -1.67
C LYS A 21 21.23 -14.59 -1.55
N GLY A 22 20.11 -15.02 -0.99
CA GLY A 22 18.92 -14.18 -0.78
C GLY A 22 17.96 -14.19 -1.96
N ILE A 23 17.81 -13.05 -2.64
CA ILE A 23 16.83 -12.82 -3.70
C ILE A 23 17.52 -12.24 -4.92
N LYS A 24 17.25 -12.79 -6.10
CA LYS A 24 17.69 -12.23 -7.38
C LYS A 24 16.49 -11.70 -8.17
N LEU A 25 16.60 -10.46 -8.65
CA LEU A 25 15.62 -9.82 -9.54
C LEU A 25 16.12 -9.86 -10.98
N CYS A 26 15.30 -10.35 -11.91
CA CYS A 26 15.63 -10.47 -13.32
C CYS A 26 14.39 -10.27 -14.19
N LYS A 27 14.53 -9.82 -15.44
CA LYS A 27 13.44 -9.87 -16.44
C LYS A 27 13.29 -11.23 -17.10
N LYS A 28 14.40 -11.95 -17.27
CA LYS A 28 14.46 -13.27 -17.90
C LYS A 28 15.50 -14.13 -17.21
N ALA A 29 15.21 -15.40 -17.00
CA ALA A 29 16.16 -16.32 -16.39
C ALA A 29 15.86 -17.80 -16.68
N PHE A 30 16.93 -18.59 -16.60
CA PHE A 30 16.83 -20.05 -16.49
C PHE A 30 16.65 -20.43 -15.03
N ILE A 31 15.58 -21.16 -14.74
CA ILE A 31 15.30 -21.68 -13.41
C ILE A 31 15.92 -23.06 -13.28
N TRP A 32 16.86 -23.17 -12.33
CA TRP A 32 17.54 -24.42 -12.02
C TRP A 32 16.67 -25.31 -11.12
N PRO A 33 16.90 -26.64 -11.13
CA PRO A 33 16.30 -27.52 -10.13
C PRO A 33 16.66 -27.03 -8.72
N PHE A 34 15.70 -27.07 -7.80
CA PHE A 34 15.78 -26.50 -6.43
C PHE A 34 15.70 -24.97 -6.31
N GLN A 35 15.36 -24.25 -7.38
CA GLN A 35 15.03 -22.82 -7.31
C GLN A 35 13.51 -22.60 -7.36
N LYS A 36 13.03 -21.66 -6.56
CA LYS A 36 11.66 -21.14 -6.60
C LYS A 36 11.69 -19.77 -7.27
N TYR A 37 10.62 -19.46 -7.99
CA TYR A 37 10.45 -18.16 -8.62
C TYR A 37 9.03 -17.64 -8.45
N PHE A 38 8.87 -16.32 -8.54
CA PHE A 38 7.57 -15.67 -8.62
C PHE A 38 7.70 -14.33 -9.35
N CYS A 39 6.61 -13.86 -9.96
CA CYS A 39 6.55 -12.55 -10.60
C CYS A 39 6.05 -11.49 -9.62
N ILE A 40 6.60 -10.29 -9.75
CA ILE A 40 6.19 -9.08 -9.06
C ILE A 40 5.79 -8.02 -10.07
N ASP A 41 4.64 -7.40 -9.86
CA ASP A 41 4.19 -6.22 -10.60
C ASP A 41 4.83 -4.94 -10.05
N MET A 42 5.30 -4.08 -10.96
CA MET A 42 5.82 -2.76 -10.61
C MET A 42 4.77 -1.65 -10.66
N LEU A 43 3.55 -1.99 -11.08
CA LEU A 43 2.48 -1.01 -11.22
C LEU A 43 1.99 -0.55 -9.84
N PRO A 44 1.73 0.77 -9.68
CA PRO A 44 1.10 1.27 -8.47
C PRO A 44 -0.32 0.71 -8.37
N PHE A 45 -0.75 0.45 -7.14
CA PHE A 45 -2.10 0.00 -6.84
C PHE A 45 -2.78 0.94 -5.85
N ASN A 46 -4.11 1.01 -5.94
CA ASN A 46 -4.91 1.84 -5.07
C ASN A 46 -5.32 1.07 -3.81
N TYR A 47 -5.17 1.71 -2.66
CA TYR A 47 -5.54 1.21 -1.35
C TYR A 47 -6.50 2.19 -0.68
N SER A 48 -7.78 1.83 -0.73
CA SER A 48 -8.87 2.60 -0.12
C SER A 48 -9.16 2.10 1.29
N TYR A 49 -9.20 3.02 2.25
CA TYR A 49 -9.55 2.70 3.63
C TYR A 49 -10.48 3.75 4.24
N ARG A 50 -11.60 3.29 4.79
CA ARG A 50 -12.54 4.10 5.56
C ARG A 50 -12.34 3.83 7.05
N MET A 51 -12.22 4.88 7.84
CA MET A 51 -11.96 4.78 9.28
C MET A 51 -12.66 5.85 10.08
N VAL A 52 -12.97 5.49 11.32
CA VAL A 52 -13.43 6.42 12.34
C VAL A 52 -12.21 6.91 13.11
N ILE A 53 -12.07 8.23 13.22
CA ILE A 53 -10.99 8.92 13.91
C ILE A 53 -11.58 10.01 14.80
N THR A 54 -10.76 10.46 15.75
CA THR A 54 -11.15 11.42 16.78
C THR A 54 -10.27 12.65 16.64
N SER A 55 -10.86 13.85 16.64
CA SER A 55 -10.12 15.11 16.60
C SER A 55 -9.57 15.51 17.98
N ALA A 56 -8.77 16.58 18.03
CA ALA A 56 -8.33 17.20 19.29
C ALA A 56 -9.50 17.64 20.19
N ASP A 57 -10.64 18.00 19.60
CA ASP A 57 -11.86 18.40 20.31
C ASP A 57 -12.69 17.21 20.83
N MET A 58 -12.15 15.98 20.75
CA MET A 58 -12.84 14.73 21.08
C MET A 58 -14.10 14.46 20.25
N LEU A 59 -14.15 14.97 19.03
CA LEU A 59 -15.25 14.71 18.09
C LEU A 59 -14.89 13.54 17.18
N GLU A 60 -15.77 12.56 17.10
CA GLU A 60 -15.62 11.41 16.20
C GLU A 60 -16.16 11.71 14.80
N PHE A 61 -15.38 11.38 13.78
CA PHE A 61 -15.78 11.52 12.38
C PHE A 61 -15.18 10.41 11.52
N THR A 62 -15.83 10.15 10.39
CA THR A 62 -15.39 9.14 9.43
C THR A 62 -14.64 9.80 8.29
N VAL A 63 -13.45 9.30 7.97
CA VAL A 63 -12.65 9.71 6.82
C VAL A 63 -12.42 8.49 5.92
N SER A 64 -12.55 8.69 4.61
CA SER A 64 -12.13 7.70 3.61
C SER A 64 -10.90 8.23 2.87
N ILE A 65 -9.83 7.44 2.85
CA ILE A 65 -8.57 7.80 2.22
C ILE A 65 -8.20 6.75 1.20
N ASP A 66 -7.90 7.19 -0.02
CA ASP A 66 -7.41 6.36 -1.11
C ASP A 66 -5.94 6.69 -1.34
N TYR A 67 -5.06 5.73 -1.02
CA TYR A 67 -3.63 5.82 -1.28
C TYR A 67 -3.28 5.12 -2.58
N THR A 68 -2.52 5.78 -3.45
CA THR A 68 -1.86 5.13 -4.59
C THR A 68 -0.44 4.79 -4.18
N ILE A 69 -0.15 3.51 -3.97
CA ILE A 69 1.12 3.01 -3.43
C ILE A 69 1.79 2.11 -4.49
N GLY A 70 3.10 2.24 -4.66
CA GLY A 70 3.87 1.36 -5.55
C GLY A 70 5.28 1.11 -5.02
N PRO A 71 6.05 0.23 -5.68
CA PRO A 71 7.46 0.04 -5.38
C PRO A 71 8.29 1.26 -5.80
N ILE A 72 9.43 1.44 -5.13
CA ILE A 72 10.49 2.37 -5.56
C ILE A 72 11.29 1.67 -6.66
N ILE A 73 11.30 2.25 -7.86
CA ILE A 73 11.92 1.62 -9.06
C ILE A 73 13.41 1.96 -9.15
N ASP A 74 13.83 3.10 -8.60
CA ASP A 74 15.18 3.64 -8.77
C ASP A 74 16.25 2.91 -7.96
N ASP A 75 15.85 2.15 -6.92
CA ASP A 75 16.75 1.46 -6.01
C ASP A 75 16.53 -0.06 -6.03
N GLU A 76 17.57 -0.82 -6.39
CA GLU A 76 17.54 -2.28 -6.38
C GLU A 76 17.33 -2.84 -4.96
N ASP A 77 17.87 -2.19 -3.92
CA ASP A 77 17.71 -2.64 -2.54
C ASP A 77 16.27 -2.47 -2.06
N ALA A 78 15.62 -1.35 -2.40
CA ALA A 78 14.20 -1.13 -2.15
C ALA A 78 13.34 -2.20 -2.86
N LEU A 79 13.69 -2.57 -4.09
CA LEU A 79 13.00 -3.62 -4.84
C LEU A 79 13.13 -5.00 -4.18
N ILE A 80 14.31 -5.31 -3.61
CA ILE A 80 14.53 -6.53 -2.83
C ILE A 80 13.67 -6.51 -1.55
N ARG A 81 13.57 -5.37 -0.86
CA ARG A 81 12.71 -5.22 0.34
C ARG A 81 11.23 -5.40 -0.02
N TYR A 82 10.79 -4.80 -1.13
CA TYR A 82 9.45 -4.99 -1.68
C TYR A 82 9.16 -6.47 -1.97
N ALA A 83 10.13 -7.17 -2.59
CA ALA A 83 10.02 -8.59 -2.87
C ALA A 83 9.93 -9.46 -1.61
N LYS A 84 10.70 -9.12 -0.57
CA LYS A 84 10.63 -9.76 0.77
C LYS A 84 9.30 -9.50 1.46
N PHE A 85 8.70 -8.33 1.26
CA PHE A 85 7.44 -7.94 1.89
C PHE A 85 6.22 -8.71 1.35
N ARG A 86 6.41 -9.73 0.49
CA ARG A 86 5.34 -10.60 -0.03
C ARG A 86 4.89 -11.60 1.04
N SER A 87 4.26 -11.10 2.10
CA SER A 87 3.58 -11.88 3.12
C SER A 87 2.06 -11.76 2.98
N LYS A 88 1.30 -12.80 3.37
CA LYS A 88 -0.16 -12.73 3.50
C LYS A 88 -0.62 -11.57 4.40
N ARG A 89 0.24 -11.12 5.31
CA ARG A 89 -0.03 -10.02 6.26
C ARG A 89 0.25 -8.62 5.72
N ARG A 90 0.77 -8.48 4.49
CA ARG A 90 1.10 -7.19 3.84
C ARG A 90 -0.03 -6.16 3.97
N LYS A 91 -1.25 -6.56 3.61
CA LYS A 91 -2.44 -5.69 3.66
C LYS A 91 -2.75 -5.20 5.08
N GLY A 92 -2.56 -6.05 6.08
CA GLY A 92 -2.80 -5.70 7.49
C GLY A 92 -1.77 -4.73 8.04
N VAL A 93 -0.49 -4.90 7.68
CA VAL A 93 0.59 -3.98 8.10
C VAL A 93 0.37 -2.60 7.48
N MET A 94 0.12 -2.53 6.16
CA MET A 94 -0.15 -1.26 5.48
C MET A 94 -1.36 -0.53 6.06
N LYS A 95 -2.45 -1.26 6.32
CA LYS A 95 -3.63 -0.74 7.01
C LYS A 95 -3.28 -0.15 8.37
N CYS A 96 -2.50 -0.88 9.17
CA CYS A 96 -2.14 -0.47 10.53
C CYS A 96 -1.35 0.85 10.51
N VAL A 97 -0.34 0.96 9.63
CA VAL A 97 0.48 2.17 9.47
C VAL A 97 -0.40 3.37 9.09
N ILE A 98 -1.21 3.24 8.02
CA ILE A 98 -2.08 4.33 7.55
C ILE A 98 -3.03 4.81 8.64
N VAL A 99 -3.65 3.86 9.36
CA VAL A 99 -4.62 4.18 10.42
C VAL A 99 -3.96 4.88 11.59
N ASN A 100 -2.84 4.35 12.07
CA ASN A 100 -2.17 4.89 13.24
C ASN A 100 -1.61 6.29 12.95
N GLU A 101 -0.96 6.48 11.79
CA GLU A 101 -0.43 7.78 11.40
C GLU A 101 -1.53 8.82 11.23
N THR A 102 -2.62 8.46 10.54
CA THR A 102 -3.71 9.41 10.35
C THR A 102 -4.43 9.74 11.65
N ARG A 103 -4.57 8.75 12.55
CA ARG A 103 -5.16 8.99 13.89
C ARG A 103 -4.28 9.91 14.72
N ALA A 104 -2.96 9.78 14.64
CA ALA A 104 -2.03 10.66 15.33
C ALA A 104 -2.16 12.11 14.83
N VAL A 105 -2.24 12.31 13.50
CA VAL A 105 -2.46 13.65 12.91
C VAL A 105 -3.82 14.22 13.32
N ALA A 106 -4.89 13.42 13.21
CA ALA A 106 -6.23 13.88 13.57
C ALA A 106 -6.36 14.26 15.05
N ALA A 107 -5.72 13.52 15.95
CA ALA A 107 -5.72 13.83 17.38
C ALA A 107 -5.01 15.16 17.71
N SER A 108 -4.14 15.65 16.82
CA SER A 108 -3.42 16.92 17.00
C SER A 108 -4.13 18.14 16.43
N MET A 109 -5.19 17.95 15.64
CA MET A 109 -5.91 19.03 14.97
C MET A 109 -7.35 19.13 15.45
N THR A 110 -7.85 20.36 15.57
CA THR A 110 -9.27 20.60 15.84
C THR A 110 -10.10 20.27 14.59
N MET A 111 -11.40 20.01 14.78
CA MET A 111 -12.31 19.77 13.65
C MET A 111 -12.37 20.98 12.70
N GLY A 112 -12.33 22.19 13.27
CA GLY A 112 -12.30 23.43 12.49
C GLY A 112 -11.04 23.54 11.61
N GLU A 113 -9.87 23.20 12.15
CA GLU A 113 -8.62 23.19 11.39
C GLU A 113 -8.60 22.10 10.31
N ILE A 114 -9.20 20.93 10.57
CA ILE A 114 -9.31 19.89 9.54
C ILE A 114 -10.20 20.35 8.38
N ILE A 115 -11.31 21.04 8.66
CA ILE A 115 -12.25 21.53 7.64
C ILE A 115 -11.68 22.74 6.88
N MET A 116 -11.10 23.73 7.58
CA MET A 116 -10.55 24.93 6.94
C MET A 116 -9.15 24.68 6.33
N GLY A 117 -8.40 23.75 6.91
CA GLY A 117 -7.00 23.46 6.62
C GLY A 117 -6.77 22.11 5.96
N ILE A 118 -7.71 21.62 5.13
CA ILE A 118 -7.61 20.34 4.39
C ILE A 118 -6.26 20.19 3.68
N LYS A 119 -5.68 21.28 3.16
CA LYS A 119 -4.36 21.25 2.50
C LYS A 119 -3.22 20.89 3.46
N ASN A 120 -3.26 21.35 4.71
CA ASN A 120 -2.24 21.05 5.72
C ASN A 120 -2.45 19.63 6.25
N PHE A 121 -3.70 19.27 6.58
CA PHE A 121 -4.06 17.91 6.96
C PHE A 121 -3.62 16.88 5.90
N LYS A 122 -3.87 17.17 4.62
CA LYS A 122 -3.45 16.31 3.50
C LYS A 122 -1.94 16.15 3.43
N ARG A 123 -1.15 17.21 3.68
CA ARG A 123 0.32 17.11 3.67
C ARG A 123 0.82 16.23 4.81
N ASP A 124 0.29 16.41 6.01
CA ASP A 124 0.74 15.64 7.19
C ASP A 124 0.38 14.15 7.05
N VAL A 125 -0.81 13.87 6.52
CA VAL A 125 -1.29 12.50 6.21
C VAL A 125 -0.56 11.85 5.03
N ILE A 126 0.13 12.63 4.18
CA ILE A 126 1.01 12.12 3.11
C ILE A 126 2.41 11.83 3.64
N ASN A 127 3.01 12.81 4.33
CA ASN A 127 4.44 12.77 4.69
C ASN A 127 4.77 11.71 5.74
N ASN A 128 3.85 11.46 6.68
CA ASN A 128 4.06 10.50 7.75
C ASN A 128 4.14 9.04 7.25
N PRO A 129 3.14 8.51 6.52
CA PRO A 129 3.20 7.12 6.06
C PRO A 129 4.30 6.87 5.02
N GLU A 130 4.71 7.88 4.24
CA GLU A 130 5.81 7.71 3.26
C GLU A 130 7.12 7.28 3.94
N ARG A 131 7.44 7.86 5.10
CA ARG A 131 8.63 7.50 5.90
C ARG A 131 8.56 6.08 6.44
N GLU A 132 7.39 5.66 6.90
CA GLU A 132 7.15 4.30 7.40
C GLU A 132 7.17 3.24 6.28
N PHE A 133 6.79 3.64 5.06
CA PHE A 133 6.74 2.74 3.90
C PHE A 133 8.07 2.56 3.18
N SER A 134 8.96 3.55 3.24
CA SER A 134 10.28 3.51 2.59
C SER A 134 11.14 2.30 3.02
N PRO A 135 11.24 1.93 4.32
CA PRO A 135 11.94 0.71 4.74
C PRO A 135 11.39 -0.58 4.13
N PHE A 136 10.10 -0.61 3.77
CA PHE A 136 9.48 -1.77 3.13
C PHE A 136 9.64 -1.78 1.60
N GLY A 137 10.24 -0.74 1.02
CA GLY A 137 10.43 -0.60 -0.43
C GLY A 137 9.18 -0.06 -1.15
N PHE A 138 8.31 0.66 -0.44
CA PHE A 138 7.12 1.28 -1.01
C PHE A 138 7.25 2.80 -1.01
N GLN A 139 6.65 3.42 -2.02
CA GLN A 139 6.45 4.86 -2.15
C GLN A 139 4.98 5.17 -2.33
N VAL A 140 4.56 6.29 -1.75
CA VAL A 140 3.23 6.86 -1.96
C VAL A 140 3.31 7.81 -3.15
N TYR A 141 2.54 7.53 -4.21
CA TYR A 141 2.48 8.37 -5.40
C TYR A 141 1.43 9.48 -5.26
N ASN A 142 0.30 9.13 -4.66
CA ASN A 142 -0.81 10.06 -4.47
C ASN A 142 -1.66 9.65 -3.27
N VAL A 143 -2.35 10.63 -2.68
CA VAL A 143 -3.34 10.43 -1.63
C VAL A 143 -4.55 11.27 -1.96
N HIS A 144 -5.70 10.61 -1.94
CA HIS A 144 -6.99 11.24 -2.11
C HIS A 144 -7.79 11.08 -0.81
N ILE A 145 -8.26 12.20 -0.26
CA ILE A 145 -9.09 12.23 0.93
C ILE A 145 -10.50 12.56 0.43
N LEU A 146 -11.44 11.64 0.65
CA LEU A 146 -12.84 11.87 0.30
C LEU A 146 -13.46 12.77 1.38
N ASP A 147 -13.37 14.07 1.13
CA ASP A 147 -13.80 15.13 2.02
C ASP A 147 -15.33 15.19 2.13
N ARG A 148 -15.89 14.43 3.07
CA ARG A 148 -17.02 14.87 3.90
C ARG A 148 -16.89 14.20 5.26
N PRO A 149 -16.41 14.89 6.30
CA PRO A 149 -16.54 14.39 7.66
C PRO A 149 -18.04 14.31 7.98
N CYS A 150 -18.62 13.13 7.78
CA CYS A 150 -20.00 12.87 8.15
C CYS A 150 -20.05 12.72 9.68
N PHE A 151 -20.74 13.65 10.34
CA PHE A 151 -21.03 13.52 11.77
C PHE A 151 -21.96 12.33 11.98
N ALA A 152 -21.59 11.44 12.89
CA ALA A 152 -22.24 10.15 13.14
C ALA A 152 -23.72 10.20 13.58
N ARG A 153 -24.38 11.36 13.61
CA ARG A 153 -25.80 11.45 13.95
C ARG A 153 -26.74 11.07 12.80
N ARG A 154 -26.28 10.95 11.55
CA ARG A 154 -27.14 10.61 10.39
C ARG A 154 -26.36 10.18 9.14
N CYS A 155 -25.62 9.08 9.20
CA CYS A 155 -25.13 8.43 7.98
C CYS A 155 -25.34 6.92 8.13
N ASP A 156 -26.20 6.38 7.27
CA ASP A 156 -26.46 4.95 7.20
C ASP A 156 -25.14 4.22 6.94
N TYR A 157 -24.80 3.32 7.87
CA TYR A 157 -23.60 2.47 7.83
C TYR A 157 -23.62 1.42 6.71
N SER A 158 -24.62 1.45 5.82
CA SER A 158 -24.89 0.41 4.83
C SER A 158 -24.08 0.51 3.53
N ALA A 159 -23.35 1.61 3.30
CA ALA A 159 -22.50 1.76 2.12
C ALA A 159 -21.02 1.57 2.49
N GLN A 160 -20.59 0.33 2.70
CA GLN A 160 -19.19 -0.02 2.54
C GLN A 160 -18.85 0.16 1.05
N PRO A 161 -17.88 1.02 0.65
CA PRO A 161 -17.32 0.92 -0.68
C PRO A 161 -16.76 -0.50 -0.80
N GLY A 162 -17.23 -1.24 -1.81
CA GLY A 162 -16.90 -2.65 -1.99
C GLY A 162 -15.41 -2.87 -1.79
N THR A 163 -15.07 -3.89 -1.01
CA THR A 163 -13.71 -4.42 -1.02
C THR A 163 -13.30 -4.59 -2.49
N PRO A 164 -12.16 -4.06 -2.95
CA PRO A 164 -11.69 -4.39 -4.28
C PRO A 164 -11.63 -5.91 -4.39
N ASP A 165 -12.47 -6.43 -5.28
CA ASP A 165 -12.50 -7.84 -5.61
C ASP A 165 -11.15 -8.17 -6.25
N TYR A 166 -10.30 -8.85 -5.49
CA TYR A 166 -8.99 -9.31 -5.94
C TYR A 166 -9.08 -10.73 -6.53
N ASP A 167 -10.26 -11.17 -6.97
CA ASP A 167 -10.41 -12.33 -7.85
C ASP A 167 -10.28 -11.95 -9.33
N ASN A 168 -9.24 -11.19 -9.67
CA ASN A 168 -8.65 -11.31 -11.01
C ASN A 168 -7.79 -12.57 -11.04
N LYS A 169 -8.46 -13.73 -11.07
CA LYS A 169 -7.95 -14.94 -11.69
C LYS A 169 -7.75 -14.64 -13.18
N PHE A 170 -6.64 -14.00 -13.53
CA PHE A 170 -6.09 -14.18 -14.86
C PHE A 170 -5.52 -15.60 -14.94
N ASN A 171 -6.40 -16.53 -15.31
CA ASN A 171 -6.00 -17.82 -15.85
C ASN A 171 -5.21 -17.54 -17.13
N TYR A 172 -3.89 -17.67 -17.05
CA TYR A 172 -3.07 -17.84 -18.24
C TYR A 172 -2.88 -19.34 -18.47
N PHE A 173 -3.40 -19.80 -19.61
CA PHE A 173 -3.07 -21.08 -20.23
C PHE A 173 -1.56 -21.17 -20.52
#